data_AF-A0A968ZQQ9-F1
#
_entry.id   AF-A0A968ZQQ9-F1
#
_cell.length_a   1.000
_cell.length_b   1.000
_cell.length_c   1.000
_cell.angle_alpha   90.00
_cell.angle_beta   90.00
_cell.angle_gamma   90.00
#
_symmetry.space_group_name_H-M   'P 1'
#
loop_
_entity.id
_entity.type
_entity.pdbx_description
1 polymer ?
#
loop_
_entity_poly.entity_id
_entity_poly.type
_entity_poly.pdbx_seq_one_letter_code
_entity_poly.pdbx_strand_id
1 'polypeptide(L)'
;MRRIDVIGIGVGVFAAGGLLYLAFSWAGLDGLSAGIWSQVVFVAGLLGWTATYLGRALGKKMTYYQQLEDYEEAVLQKRLEEMSPEDLAQLQAEIEQERLETAQPESAQRSVK
;
A
#
# COMPACT_ATOMS: atom_id res chain seq x y z
N MET A 1 -21.18 1.92 -10.58
CA MET A 1 -21.28 0.97 -11.71
C MET A 1 -22.74 0.65 -11.96
N ARG A 2 -23.19 0.74 -13.21
CA ARG A 2 -24.53 0.32 -13.65
C ARG A 2 -24.51 -1.19 -13.89
N ARG A 3 -25.69 -1.83 -13.83
CA ARG A 3 -25.82 -3.29 -14.07
C ARG A 3 -25.26 -3.71 -15.43
N ILE A 4 -25.43 -2.89 -16.45
CA ILE A 4 -24.93 -3.15 -17.81
C ILE A 4 -23.40 -3.17 -17.87
N ASP A 5 -22.71 -2.39 -17.04
CA ASP A 5 -21.25 -2.33 -17.00
C ASP A 5 -20.69 -3.68 -16.53
N VAL A 6 -21.34 -4.29 -15.52
CA VAL A 6 -20.95 -5.60 -14.97
C VAL A 6 -21.11 -6.70 -16.02
N ILE A 7 -22.22 -6.67 -16.76
CA ILE A 7 -22.46 -7.63 -17.85
C ILE A 7 -21.42 -7.45 -18.95
N GLY A 8 -21.13 -6.20 -19.34
CA GLY A 8 -20.11 -5.89 -20.35
C GLY A 8 -18.73 -6.39 -19.97
N ILE A 9 -18.31 -6.17 -18.71
CA ILE A 9 -17.04 -6.67 -18.19
C ILE A 9 -17.02 -8.20 -18.21
N GLY A 10 -18.08 -8.86 -17.75
CA GLY A 10 -18.17 -10.33 -17.74
C GLY A 10 -18.03 -10.94 -19.13
N VAL A 11 -18.76 -10.40 -20.11
CA VAL A 11 -18.68 -10.83 -21.52
C VAL A 11 -17.29 -10.54 -22.11
N GLY A 12 -16.71 -9.38 -21.80
CA GLY A 12 -15.37 -9.01 -22.28
C GLY A 12 -14.29 -9.95 -21.74
N VAL A 13 -14.33 -10.29 -20.46
CA VAL A 13 -13.38 -11.24 -19.84
C VAL A 13 -13.55 -12.64 -20.43
N PHE A 14 -14.80 -13.10 -20.62
CA PHE A 14 -15.06 -14.38 -21.27
C PHE A 14 -14.51 -14.43 -22.70
N ALA A 15 -14.77 -13.40 -23.50
CA ALA A 15 -14.27 -13.30 -24.87
C ALA A 15 -12.74 -13.27 -24.91
N ALA A 16 -12.09 -12.52 -24.01
CA ALA A 16 -10.63 -12.49 -23.90
C ALA A 16 -10.04 -13.86 -23.55
N GLY A 17 -10.66 -14.60 -22.63
CA GLY A 17 -10.27 -15.98 -22.30
C GLY A 17 -10.41 -16.92 -23.51
N GLY A 18 -11.52 -16.84 -24.23
CA GLY A 18 -11.73 -17.59 -25.47
C GLY A 18 -10.70 -17.27 -26.56
N LEU A 19 -10.34 -15.99 -26.73
CA LEU A 19 -9.30 -15.57 -27.66
C LEU A 19 -7.92 -16.10 -27.27
N LEU A 20 -7.58 -16.09 -25.97
CA LEU A 20 -6.34 -16.68 -25.47
C LEU A 20 -6.29 -18.19 -25.73
N TYR A 21 -7.39 -18.90 -25.47
CA TYR A 21 -7.52 -20.31 -25.80
C TYR A 21 -7.26 -20.56 -27.29
N LEU A 22 -7.93 -19.82 -28.17
CA LEU A 22 -7.75 -19.96 -29.62
C LEU A 22 -6.32 -19.63 -30.06
N ALA A 23 -5.69 -18.62 -29.47
CA ALA A 23 -4.30 -18.28 -29.75
C ALA A 23 -3.34 -19.43 -29.35
N PHE A 24 -3.55 -20.05 -28.20
CA PHE A 24 -2.75 -21.19 -27.76
C PHE A 24 -3.01 -22.44 -28.61
N SER A 25 -4.27 -22.73 -28.95
CA SER A 25 -4.59 -23.83 -29.87
C SER A 25 -3.97 -23.61 -31.25
N TRP A 26 -3.99 -22.38 -31.77
CA TRP A 26 -3.36 -22.04 -33.05
C TRP A 26 -1.83 -22.13 -32.99
N ALA A 27 -1.23 -21.88 -31.82
CA ALA A 27 0.19 -22.11 -31.56
C ALA A 27 0.57 -23.60 -31.41
N GLY A 28 -0.39 -24.53 -31.55
CA GLY A 28 -0.14 -25.98 -31.57
C GLY A 28 -0.37 -26.70 -30.25
N LEU A 29 -0.91 -26.03 -29.22
CA LEU A 29 -1.29 -26.69 -27.98
C LEU A 29 -2.56 -27.53 -28.21
N ASP A 30 -2.60 -28.71 -27.59
CA ASP A 30 -3.84 -29.49 -27.52
C ASP A 30 -4.90 -28.74 -26.71
N GLY A 31 -6.19 -29.11 -26.87
CA GLY A 31 -7.30 -28.39 -26.24
C GLY A 31 -7.22 -28.37 -24.71
N LEU A 32 -6.73 -29.41 -24.06
CA LEU A 32 -6.59 -29.44 -22.60
C LEU A 32 -5.50 -28.45 -22.16
N SER A 33 -4.32 -28.53 -22.79
CA SER A 33 -3.20 -27.64 -22.49
C SER A 33 -3.53 -26.18 -22.78
N ALA A 34 -4.17 -25.87 -23.91
CA ALA A 34 -4.60 -24.52 -24.25
C ALA A 34 -5.60 -23.96 -23.23
N GLY A 35 -6.52 -24.79 -22.75
CA GLY A 35 -7.45 -24.46 -21.68
C GLY A 35 -6.72 -24.12 -20.38
N ILE A 36 -5.79 -24.98 -19.94
CA ILE A 36 -5.00 -24.76 -18.72
C ILE A 36 -4.19 -23.45 -18.82
N TRP A 37 -3.47 -23.22 -19.91
CA TRP A 37 -2.64 -22.03 -20.06
C TRP A 37 -3.45 -20.74 -20.15
N SER A 38 -4.62 -20.75 -20.81
CA SER A 38 -5.53 -19.60 -20.81
C SER A 38 -6.00 -19.24 -19.39
N GLN A 39 -6.31 -20.24 -18.56
CA GLN A 39 -6.69 -20.06 -17.17
C GLN A 39 -5.52 -19.57 -16.30
N VAL A 40 -4.30 -20.10 -16.50
CA VAL A 40 -3.09 -19.63 -15.80
C VAL A 40 -2.86 -18.15 -16.07
N VAL A 41 -2.97 -17.71 -17.32
CA VAL A 41 -2.83 -16.28 -17.68
C VAL A 41 -3.90 -15.44 -16.98
N PHE A 42 -5.16 -15.90 -16.96
CA PHE A 42 -6.23 -15.19 -16.27
C PHE A 42 -5.97 -15.06 -14.76
N VAL A 43 -5.63 -16.16 -14.09
CA VAL A 43 -5.33 -16.17 -12.65
C VAL A 43 -4.11 -15.33 -12.33
N ALA A 44 -3.04 -15.41 -13.13
CA ALA A 44 -1.86 -14.57 -12.96
C ALA A 44 -2.20 -13.08 -13.10
N GLY A 45 -3.07 -12.72 -14.05
CA GLY A 45 -3.59 -11.36 -14.19
C GLY A 45 -4.38 -10.91 -12.96
N LEU A 46 -5.25 -11.75 -12.41
CA LEU A 46 -5.99 -11.47 -11.18
C LEU A 46 -5.07 -11.29 -9.97
N LEU A 47 -4.07 -12.16 -9.82
CA LEU A 47 -3.08 -12.06 -8.76
C LEU A 47 -2.26 -10.78 -8.90
N GLY A 48 -1.81 -10.45 -10.11
CA GLY A 48 -1.12 -9.20 -10.40
C GLY A 48 -1.96 -7.97 -10.05
N TRP A 49 -3.23 -7.94 -10.48
CA TRP A 49 -4.15 -6.86 -10.16
C TRP A 49 -4.37 -6.74 -8.65
N THR A 50 -4.59 -7.86 -7.96
CA THR A 50 -4.77 -7.89 -6.49
C THR A 50 -3.52 -7.43 -5.75
N ALA A 51 -2.33 -7.82 -6.22
CA ALA A 51 -1.06 -7.37 -5.66
C ALA A 51 -0.90 -5.85 -5.74
N THR A 52 -1.43 -5.18 -6.78
CA THR A 52 -1.44 -3.71 -6.84
C THR A 52 -2.26 -3.07 -5.72
N TYR A 53 -3.39 -3.69 -5.34
CA TYR A 53 -4.18 -3.24 -4.20
C TYR A 53 -3.39 -3.42 -2.90
N LEU A 54 -2.78 -4.60 -2.74
CA LEU A 54 -2.01 -4.93 -1.55
C LEU A 54 -0.82 -3.98 -1.36
N GLY A 55 -0.09 -3.66 -2.43
CA GLY A 55 1.01 -2.69 -2.39
C GLY A 55 0.56 -1.28 -1.98
N ARG A 56 -0.61 -0.83 -2.43
CA ARG A 56 -1.18 0.46 -1.99
C ARG A 56 -1.57 0.46 -0.52
N ALA A 57 -2.19 -0.63 -0.06
CA ALA A 57 -2.60 -0.79 1.33
C ALA A 57 -1.39 -0.83 2.27
N LEU A 58 -0.40 -1.67 1.97
CA LEU A 58 0.83 -1.81 2.76
C LEU A 58 1.66 -0.52 2.75
N GLY A 59 1.71 0.17 1.61
CA GLY A 59 2.40 1.45 1.49
C GLY A 59 1.67 2.64 2.12
N LYS A 60 0.54 2.42 2.82
CA LYS A 60 -0.34 3.45 3.37
C LYS A 60 -0.80 4.51 2.34
N LYS A 61 -0.78 4.17 1.05
CA LYS A 61 -1.17 5.07 -0.06
C LYS A 61 -2.67 4.99 -0.31
N MET A 62 -3.45 5.12 0.76
CA MET A 62 -4.91 5.15 0.70
C MET A 62 -5.40 6.44 1.32
N THR A 63 -6.52 6.95 0.80
CA THR A 63 -7.13 8.19 1.26
C THR A 63 -7.39 8.20 2.76
N TYR A 64 -7.80 7.07 3.35
CA TYR A 64 -8.02 6.99 4.80
C TYR A 64 -6.76 7.24 5.62
N TYR A 65 -5.59 6.77 5.18
CA TYR A 65 -4.34 7.03 5.90
C TYR A 65 -3.95 8.50 5.85
N GLN A 66 -4.12 9.15 4.70
CA GLN A 66 -3.88 10.60 4.56
C GLN A 66 -4.83 11.38 5.46
N GLN A 67 -6.13 11.04 5.44
CA GLN A 67 -7.12 11.69 6.29
C GLN A 67 -6.82 11.54 7.79
N LEU A 68 -6.30 10.39 8.20
CA LEU A 68 -5.91 10.15 9.58
C LEU A 68 -4.71 11.00 9.97
N GLU A 69 -3.67 11.02 9.13
CA GLU A 69 -2.46 11.82 9.34
C GLU A 69 -2.78 13.33 9.40
N ASP A 70 -3.55 13.83 8.44
CA ASP A 70 -4.01 15.24 8.39
C ASP A 70 -4.80 15.61 9.65
N TYR A 71 -5.65 14.69 10.14
CA TYR A 71 -6.43 14.90 11.36
C TYR A 71 -5.55 14.92 12.62
N GLU A 72 -4.63 13.96 12.74
CA GLU A 72 -3.70 13.89 13.87
C GLU A 72 -2.82 15.15 13.93
N GLU A 73 -2.30 15.61 12.79
CA GLU A 73 -1.50 16.83 12.69
C GLU A 73 -2.31 18.07 13.08
N ALA A 74 -3.52 18.23 12.54
CA ALA A 74 -4.38 19.37 12.87
C ALA A 74 -4.76 19.40 14.36
N VAL A 75 -5.03 18.25 14.97
CA VAL A 75 -5.32 18.16 16.41
C VAL A 75 -4.10 18.53 17.23
N LEU A 76 -2.92 17.99 16.89
CA LEU A 76 -1.68 18.30 17.60
C LEU A 76 -1.35 19.79 17.51
N GLN A 77 -1.45 20.38 16.33
CA GLN A 77 -1.22 21.81 16.13
C GLN A 77 -2.15 22.66 17.01
N LYS A 78 -3.44 22.34 17.01
CA LYS A 78 -4.41 23.06 17.86
C LYS A 78 -4.08 22.95 19.35
N ARG A 79 -3.59 21.79 19.80
CA ARG A 79 -3.18 21.61 21.21
C ARG A 79 -1.96 22.44 21.56
N LEU A 80 -1.01 22.61 20.65
CA LEU A 80 0.15 23.48 20.84
C LEU A 80 -0.25 24.97 20.87
N GLU A 81 -1.18 25.38 20.01
CA GLU A 81 -1.71 26.76 19.97
C GLU A 81 -2.51 27.12 21.23
N GLU A 82 -3.19 26.15 21.83
CA GLU A 82 -3.97 26.31 23.07
C GLU A 82 -3.11 26.22 24.35
N MET A 83 -1.84 25.82 24.25
CA MET A 83 -0.94 25.59 25.38
C MET A 83 -0.37 26.91 25.93
N SER A 84 -0.12 26.98 27.24
CA SER A 84 0.48 28.17 27.85
C SER A 84 1.95 28.33 27.42
N PRO A 85 2.50 29.56 27.40
CA PRO A 85 3.91 29.78 27.09
C PRO A 85 4.87 29.01 28.01
N GLU A 86 4.49 28.84 29.28
CA GLU A 86 5.27 28.09 30.27
C GLU A 86 5.30 26.59 29.95
N ASP A 87 4.15 26.01 29.62
CA ASP A 87 4.04 24.60 29.25
C ASP A 87 4.78 24.31 27.93
N LEU A 88 4.70 25.21 26.95
CA LEU A 88 5.47 25.10 25.69
C LEU A 88 6.98 25.16 25.92
N ALA A 89 7.45 26.04 26.81
CA ALA A 89 8.87 26.13 27.16
C ALA A 89 9.35 24.87 27.87
N GLN A 90 8.52 24.28 28.73
CA GLN A 90 8.81 23.00 29.38
C GLN A 90 8.91 21.87 28.34
N LEU A 91 7.96 21.79 27.40
CA LEU A 91 7.96 20.79 26.33
C LEU A 91 9.21 20.89 25.44
N GLN A 92 9.62 22.12 25.11
CA GLN A 92 10.84 22.37 24.32
C GLN A 92 12.10 21.91 25.07
N ALA A 93 12.18 22.18 26.38
CA ALA A 93 13.30 21.74 27.21
C ALA A 93 13.38 20.20 27.30
N GLU A 94 12.24 19.52 27.39
CA GLU A 94 12.16 18.05 27.43
C GLU A 94 12.61 17.42 26.10
N ILE A 95 12.16 17.95 24.96
CA ILE A 95 12.59 17.51 23.62
C ILE A 95 14.10 17.71 23.43
N GLU A 96 14.65 18.83 23.90
CA GLU A 96 16.09 19.09 23.79
C GLU A 96 16.90 18.12 24.64
N GLN A 97 16.44 17.80 25.86
CA GLN A 97 17.05 16.76 26.71
C GLN A 97 17.00 15.38 26.03
N GLU A 98 15.83 14.96 25.55
CA GLU A 98 15.67 13.66 24.88
C GLU A 98 16.56 13.55 23.62
N ARG A 99 16.68 14.63 22.85
CA ARG A 99 17.57 14.70 21.68
C ARG A 99 19.04 14.58 22.08
N LEU A 100 19.45 15.20 23.18
CA LEU A 100 20.83 15.10 23.70
C LEU A 100 21.13 13.70 24.24
N GLU A 101 20.13 13.02 24.82
CA GLU A 101 20.24 11.63 25.27
C GLU A 101 20.31 10.63 24.09
N THR A 102 19.49 10.81 23.05
CA THR A 102 19.55 9.98 21.82
C THR A 102 20.76 10.28 20.93
N ALA A 103 21.29 11.51 20.96
CA ALA A 103 22.51 11.89 20.23
C ALA A 103 23.81 11.43 20.90
N GLN A 104 23.75 10.73 22.05
CA GLN A 104 24.88 10.01 22.63
C GLN A 104 24.87 8.52 22.27
N PRO A 105 25.44 8.08 21.13
CA PRO A 105 25.81 6.70 20.94
C PRO A 105 27.31 6.48 21.22
N GLU A 106 27.62 5.42 21.95
CA GLU A 106 28.81 4.57 21.77
C GLU A 106 30.24 5.05 22.13
N SER A 107 30.53 6.28 22.54
CA SER A 107 31.94 6.64 22.86
C SER A 107 32.47 6.05 24.18
N ALA A 108 31.57 5.69 25.12
CA ALA A 108 31.97 5.15 26.42
C ALA A 108 32.09 3.60 26.46
N GLN A 109 31.49 2.87 25.52
CA GLN A 109 31.45 1.39 25.56
C GLN A 109 32.60 0.71 24.78
N ARG A 110 33.41 1.46 24.01
CA ARG A 110 34.55 0.90 23.25
C ARG A 110 35.91 0.98 23.97
N SER A 111 35.99 1.60 25.15
CA SER A 111 37.24 1.69 25.93
C SER A 111 37.44 0.56 26.95
N VAL A 112 36.47 -0.35 27.08
CA VAL A 112 36.54 -1.51 27.98
C VAL A 112 36.30 -2.79 27.17
N LYS A 113 37.18 -3.06 26.20
CA LYS A 113 37.38 -4.41 25.67
C LYS A 113 38.80 -4.57 25.15
#